data_AF-A0A2E5TV26-F1
#
_entry.id   AF-A0A2E5TV26-F1
#
_cell.length_a   1.000
_cell.length_b   1.000
_cell.length_c   1.000
_cell.angle_alpha   90.00
_cell.angle_beta   90.00
_cell.angle_gamma   90.00
#
_symmetry.space_group_name_H-M   'P 1'
#
loop_
_entity.id
_entity.type
_entity.pdbx_description
1 polymer ?
#
loop_
_entity_poly.entity_id
_entity_poly.type
_entity_poly.pdbx_seq_one_letter_code
_entity_poly.pdbx_strand_id
1 'polypeptide(L)'
;MKTKLFTLILLFSFVTPSLPAAELIRVPLHIHYLKSTVPEINAPKDKVDIKKLLKEANEIWKPADIEFFIKEENILQADEKAAKAYAGLFGLEKIAFQTQSNRQLDRAIPELKEPAFHVVLLHTMPLGFGGRYFPDRGFVLLPQMKYAKYSNSPTGKFPDGTTERPQQGRVFAHELGHAMSLMHVTLQSNLMTSGPQARGIKRGTELVKKQIQGARKIAERGHPFLRKERELMTRIEPEPQPNLQNPPTNTNRRPPPPWIRVMSAEQRRNFSSLMREHRQQFEALNKQRADARRKMTQSLFTEKTDEKAVRKASSEVAKIEADMALLNRKILDRLKPPLSRKQLEDIRR
;
A
#
# COMPACT_ATOMS: atom_id res chain seq x y z
N MET A 1 -16.21 85.31 2.44
CA MET A 1 -15.22 84.27 2.76
C MET A 1 -15.94 82.93 2.93
N LYS A 2 -15.86 82.02 1.95
CA LYS A 2 -16.33 80.63 2.08
C LYS A 2 -15.29 79.72 1.42
N THR A 3 -14.48 79.09 2.26
CA THR A 3 -13.44 78.13 1.90
C THR A 3 -14.10 76.79 1.53
N LYS A 4 -13.87 76.31 0.30
CA LYS A 4 -14.25 74.95 -0.10
C LYS A 4 -13.10 74.00 0.21
N LEU A 5 -13.36 73.04 1.09
CA LEU A 5 -12.47 71.94 1.45
C LEU A 5 -12.54 70.88 0.33
N PHE A 6 -11.43 70.65 -0.36
CA PHE A 6 -11.28 69.56 -1.32
C PHE A 6 -10.75 68.32 -0.59
N THR A 7 -11.59 67.30 -0.44
CA THR A 7 -11.19 66.00 0.09
C THR A 7 -10.66 65.14 -1.06
N LEU A 8 -9.34 64.91 -1.09
CA LEU A 8 -8.68 64.03 -2.04
C LEU A 8 -8.79 62.58 -1.55
N ILE A 9 -9.61 61.77 -2.21
CA ILE A 9 -9.70 60.32 -1.96
C ILE A 9 -8.59 59.63 -2.75
N LEU A 10 -7.55 59.17 -2.04
CA LEU A 10 -6.47 58.33 -2.59
C LEU A 10 -6.96 56.87 -2.66
N LEU A 11 -7.38 56.45 -3.86
CA LEU A 11 -7.63 55.05 -4.20
C LEU A 11 -6.28 54.31 -4.31
N PHE A 12 -5.86 53.65 -3.23
CA PHE A 12 -4.79 52.65 -3.30
C PHE A 12 -5.35 51.38 -3.96
N SER A 13 -5.15 51.25 -5.28
CA SER A 13 -5.30 49.98 -5.98
C SER A 13 -4.20 49.03 -5.52
N PHE A 14 -4.52 48.11 -4.61
CA PHE A 14 -3.69 46.95 -4.32
C PHE A 14 -3.66 46.07 -5.57
N VAL A 15 -2.67 46.27 -6.43
CA VAL A 15 -2.27 45.30 -7.45
C VAL A 15 -1.69 44.11 -6.69
N THR A 16 -2.53 43.13 -6.37
CA THR A 16 -2.04 41.85 -5.90
C THR A 16 -1.30 41.19 -7.06
N PRO A 17 -0.02 40.81 -6.91
CA PRO A 17 0.66 40.04 -7.94
C PRO A 17 -0.09 38.70 -8.08
N SER A 18 -0.78 38.52 -9.19
CA SER A 18 -1.36 37.22 -9.55
C SER A 18 -0.19 36.25 -9.67
N LEU A 19 -0.10 35.29 -8.74
CA LEU A 19 0.80 34.16 -8.91
C LEU A 19 0.52 33.56 -10.30
N PRO A 20 1.54 33.30 -11.13
CA PRO A 20 1.33 32.67 -12.43
C PRO A 20 0.57 31.35 -12.21
N ALA A 21 -0.55 31.20 -12.91
CA ALA A 21 -1.30 29.95 -12.92
C ALA A 21 -0.34 28.82 -13.31
N ALA A 22 -0.34 27.73 -12.54
CA ALA A 22 0.55 26.61 -12.82
C ALA A 22 0.21 26.02 -14.19
N GLU A 23 1.23 25.67 -14.98
CA GLU A 23 1.02 25.07 -16.30
C GLU A 23 0.35 23.70 -16.16
N LEU A 24 -0.61 23.42 -17.06
CA LEU A 24 -1.30 22.13 -17.15
C LEU A 24 -0.33 21.05 -17.62
N ILE A 25 -0.15 20.01 -16.80
CA ILE A 25 0.69 18.85 -17.15
C ILE A 25 -0.20 17.75 -17.73
N ARG A 26 0.09 17.34 -18.97
CA ARG A 26 -0.63 16.26 -19.65
C ARG A 26 0.13 14.95 -19.53
N VAL A 27 -0.48 13.95 -18.88
CA VAL A 27 0.16 12.66 -18.57
C VAL A 27 -0.41 11.57 -19.49
N PRO A 28 0.42 10.96 -20.36
CA PRO A 28 -0.01 9.88 -21.24
C PRO A 28 -0.22 8.58 -20.47
N LEU A 29 -1.35 7.92 -20.69
CA LEU A 29 -1.67 6.60 -20.16
C LEU A 29 -1.63 5.54 -21.27
N HIS A 30 -1.02 4.40 -20.97
CA HIS A 30 -1.11 3.19 -21.78
C HIS A 30 -2.11 2.23 -21.11
N ILE A 31 -3.23 1.97 -21.78
CA ILE A 31 -4.31 1.13 -21.26
C ILE A 31 -4.19 -0.27 -21.84
N HIS A 32 -4.15 -1.26 -20.96
CA HIS A 32 -3.97 -2.67 -21.31
C HIS A 32 -5.16 -3.48 -20.84
N TYR A 33 -5.80 -4.21 -21.75
CA TYR A 33 -6.89 -5.13 -21.43
C TYR A 33 -6.35 -6.56 -21.38
N LEU A 34 -6.42 -7.22 -20.22
CA LEU A 34 -5.97 -8.61 -20.11
C LEU A 34 -6.88 -9.55 -20.89
N LYS A 35 -6.31 -10.42 -21.72
CA LYS A 35 -6.99 -11.53 -22.39
C LYS A 35 -6.62 -12.83 -21.71
N SER A 36 -7.60 -13.66 -21.39
CA SER A 36 -7.37 -15.00 -20.84
C SER A 36 -8.55 -15.94 -21.09
N THR A 37 -8.33 -17.25 -20.96
CA THR A 37 -9.43 -18.23 -20.84
C THR A 37 -10.12 -18.17 -19.47
N VAL A 38 -9.46 -17.59 -18.46
CA VAL A 38 -9.96 -17.44 -17.10
C VAL A 38 -10.90 -16.23 -17.00
N PRO A 39 -12.19 -16.42 -16.68
CA PRO A 39 -13.19 -15.33 -16.68
C PRO A 39 -12.85 -14.15 -15.76
N GLU A 40 -12.28 -14.41 -14.58
CA GLU A 40 -11.91 -13.38 -13.60
C GLU A 40 -10.77 -12.47 -14.08
N ILE A 41 -9.94 -12.93 -15.01
CA ILE A 41 -8.82 -12.17 -15.57
C ILE A 41 -9.22 -11.50 -16.89
N ASN A 42 -9.94 -12.21 -17.76
CA ASN A 42 -10.28 -11.75 -19.10
C ASN A 42 -11.13 -10.48 -19.09
N ALA A 43 -10.57 -9.34 -19.50
CA ALA A 43 -11.18 -8.02 -19.52
C ALA A 43 -11.65 -7.62 -20.93
N PRO A 44 -12.95 -7.76 -21.27
CA PRO A 44 -13.48 -7.32 -22.56
C PRO A 44 -13.47 -5.79 -22.65
N LYS A 45 -13.07 -5.22 -23.79
CA LYS A 45 -12.94 -3.75 -23.95
C LYS A 45 -14.24 -2.98 -23.69
N ASP A 46 -15.37 -3.58 -24.03
CA ASP A 46 -16.72 -3.03 -23.94
C ASP A 46 -17.33 -3.11 -22.54
N LYS A 47 -16.70 -3.82 -21.59
CA LYS A 47 -17.29 -4.03 -20.26
C LYS A 47 -17.34 -2.76 -19.41
N VAL A 48 -16.43 -1.82 -19.64
CA VAL A 48 -16.34 -0.54 -18.92
C VAL A 48 -15.95 0.56 -19.91
N ASP A 49 -16.64 1.70 -19.82
CA ASP A 49 -16.28 2.91 -20.53
C ASP A 49 -15.06 3.58 -19.87
N ILE A 50 -13.86 3.27 -20.37
CA ILE A 50 -12.60 3.82 -19.87
C ILE A 50 -12.54 5.35 -20.04
N LYS A 51 -13.16 5.90 -21.08
CA LYS A 51 -13.17 7.34 -21.33
C LYS A 51 -14.00 8.07 -20.28
N LYS A 52 -15.14 7.50 -19.89
CA LYS A 52 -15.93 8.01 -18.76
C LYS A 52 -15.15 7.95 -17.45
N LEU A 53 -14.49 6.83 -17.14
CA LEU A 53 -13.67 6.73 -15.92
C LEU A 53 -12.55 7.76 -15.89
N LEU A 54 -11.88 7.96 -17.04
CA LEU A 54 -10.81 8.93 -17.17
C LEU A 54 -11.31 10.37 -17.01
N LYS A 55 -12.47 10.69 -17.60
CA LYS A 55 -13.12 11.99 -17.42
C LYS A 55 -13.40 12.27 -15.94
N GLU A 56 -14.02 11.32 -15.25
CA GLU A 56 -14.27 11.42 -13.80
C GLU A 56 -12.98 11.58 -13.00
N ALA A 57 -11.90 10.88 -13.38
CA ALA A 57 -10.61 11.03 -12.72
C ALA A 57 -10.00 12.42 -12.98
N ASN A 58 -10.08 12.95 -14.19
CA ASN A 58 -9.54 14.27 -14.53
C ASN A 58 -10.27 15.40 -13.79
N GLU A 59 -11.58 15.28 -13.51
CA GLU A 59 -12.28 16.26 -12.67
C GLU A 59 -11.70 16.32 -11.24
N ILE A 60 -11.27 15.18 -10.71
CA ILE A 60 -10.64 15.08 -9.38
C ILE A 60 -9.23 15.68 -9.39
N TRP A 61 -8.50 15.51 -10.49
CA TRP A 61 -7.12 15.96 -10.64
C TRP A 61 -6.98 17.40 -11.14
N LYS A 62 -8.08 18.02 -11.60
CA LYS A 62 -8.14 19.42 -12.05
C LYS A 62 -7.49 20.42 -11.07
N PRO A 63 -7.68 20.35 -9.73
CA PRO A 63 -7.01 21.27 -8.80
C PRO A 63 -5.48 21.15 -8.75
N ALA A 64 -4.91 20.08 -9.32
CA ALA A 64 -3.47 19.89 -9.44
C ALA A 64 -2.92 20.36 -10.79
N ASP A 65 -3.78 20.83 -11.70
CA ASP A 65 -3.45 21.11 -13.11
C ASP A 65 -2.73 19.91 -13.75
N ILE A 66 -3.27 18.71 -13.54
CA ILE A 66 -2.83 17.45 -14.15
C ILE A 66 -4.00 16.87 -14.94
N GLU A 67 -3.79 16.60 -16.22
CA GLU A 67 -4.75 15.94 -17.10
C GLU A 67 -4.16 14.62 -17.60
N PHE A 68 -4.86 13.52 -17.34
CA PHE A 68 -4.52 12.22 -17.91
C PHE A 68 -5.22 12.03 -19.26
N PHE A 69 -4.52 11.47 -20.24
CA PHE A 69 -5.11 11.13 -21.54
C PHE A 69 -4.66 9.75 -22.00
N ILE A 70 -5.53 9.06 -22.74
CA ILE A 70 -5.18 7.76 -23.34
C ILE A 70 -4.26 8.01 -24.52
N LYS A 71 -3.01 7.55 -24.42
CA LYS A 71 -2.04 7.56 -25.52
C LYS A 71 -2.21 6.32 -26.39
N GLU A 72 -2.42 5.17 -25.76
CA GLU A 72 -2.54 3.88 -26.44
C GLU A 72 -3.51 2.96 -25.69
N GLU A 73 -4.24 2.13 -26.44
CA GLU A 73 -5.03 1.02 -25.91
C GLU A 73 -4.67 -0.29 -26.63
N ASN A 74 -4.28 -1.32 -25.89
CA ASN A 74 -3.98 -2.63 -26.48
C ASN A 74 -4.47 -3.79 -25.60
N ILE A 75 -4.35 -5.00 -26.14
CA ILE A 75 -4.70 -6.24 -25.46
C ILE A 75 -3.41 -6.93 -25.03
N LEU A 76 -3.34 -7.36 -23.78
CA LEU A 76 -2.21 -8.13 -23.25
C LEU A 76 -2.67 -9.54 -22.94
N GLN A 77 -2.00 -10.53 -23.52
CA GLN A 77 -2.27 -11.93 -23.22
C GLN A 77 -1.71 -12.25 -21.83
N ALA A 78 -2.59 -12.67 -20.91
CA ALA A 78 -2.17 -13.09 -19.58
C ALA A 78 -1.48 -14.47 -19.63
N ASP A 79 -0.56 -14.73 -18.69
CA ASP A 79 -0.06 -16.09 -18.48
C ASP A 79 -1.17 -16.97 -17.92
N GLU A 80 -1.59 -17.99 -18.69
CA GLU A 80 -2.76 -18.82 -18.37
C GLU A 80 -2.58 -19.63 -17.07
N LYS A 81 -1.36 -20.08 -16.77
CA LYS A 81 -1.09 -20.85 -15.56
C LYS A 81 -1.22 -19.96 -14.32
N ALA A 82 -0.66 -18.77 -14.37
CA ALA A 82 -0.76 -17.77 -13.31
C ALA A 82 -2.19 -17.22 -13.18
N ALA A 83 -2.90 -17.03 -14.30
CA ALA A 83 -4.31 -16.63 -14.30
C ALA A 83 -5.19 -17.66 -13.59
N LYS A 84 -5.01 -18.96 -13.88
CA LYS A 84 -5.71 -20.05 -13.17
C LYS A 84 -5.36 -20.09 -11.69
N ALA A 85 -4.08 -19.91 -11.35
CA ALA A 85 -3.64 -19.82 -9.96
C ALA A 85 -4.25 -18.61 -9.23
N TYR A 86 -4.43 -17.48 -9.91
CA TYR A 86 -5.08 -16.30 -9.37
C TYR A 86 -6.58 -16.51 -9.16
N ALA A 87 -7.28 -17.14 -10.11
CA ALA A 87 -8.69 -17.49 -9.96
C ALA A 87 -8.92 -18.44 -8.79
N GLY A 88 -7.99 -19.37 -8.53
CA GLY A 88 -8.01 -20.22 -7.34
C GLY A 88 -7.89 -19.47 -6.00
N LEU A 89 -7.59 -18.15 -6.02
CA LEU A 89 -7.60 -17.32 -4.81
C LEU A 89 -8.99 -16.78 -4.47
N PHE A 90 -9.97 -16.88 -5.37
CA PHE A 90 -11.35 -16.49 -5.09
C PHE A 90 -11.95 -17.48 -4.07
N GLY A 91 -12.55 -16.94 -3.00
CA GLY A 91 -13.08 -17.76 -1.89
C GLY A 91 -12.06 -18.07 -0.80
N LEU A 92 -10.79 -17.66 -0.92
CA LEU A 92 -9.84 -17.76 0.18
C LEU A 92 -10.10 -16.72 1.28
N GLU A 93 -9.78 -17.12 2.51
CA GLU A 93 -9.69 -16.22 3.66
C GLU A 93 -8.75 -15.02 3.38
N LYS A 94 -9.10 -13.86 3.93
CA LYS A 94 -8.46 -12.58 3.62
C LYS A 94 -6.93 -12.60 3.76
N ILE A 95 -6.41 -13.27 4.79
CA ILE A 95 -4.97 -13.35 5.08
C ILE A 95 -4.25 -14.21 4.03
N ALA A 96 -4.85 -15.34 3.64
CA ALA A 96 -4.31 -16.21 2.61
C ALA A 96 -4.24 -15.48 1.26
N PHE A 97 -5.31 -14.78 0.90
CA PHE A 97 -5.34 -13.93 -0.30
C PHE A 97 -4.23 -12.86 -0.28
N GLN A 98 -4.10 -12.11 0.82
CA GLN A 98 -3.10 -11.03 0.91
C GLN A 98 -1.66 -11.54 0.74
N THR A 99 -1.39 -12.77 1.18
CA THR A 99 -0.06 -13.38 1.10
C THR A 99 0.29 -13.86 -0.32
N GLN A 100 -0.69 -14.32 -1.09
CA GLN A 100 -0.45 -14.98 -2.38
C GLN A 100 -0.78 -14.10 -3.59
N SER A 101 -1.74 -13.18 -3.47
CA SER A 101 -2.30 -12.41 -4.57
C SER A 101 -1.29 -11.60 -5.37
N ASN A 102 -0.38 -10.91 -4.68
CA ASN A 102 0.67 -10.11 -5.35
C ASN A 102 1.51 -10.97 -6.28
N ARG A 103 1.94 -12.13 -5.80
CA ARG A 103 2.79 -13.04 -6.58
C ARG A 103 2.08 -13.59 -7.80
N GLN A 104 0.80 -13.94 -7.68
CA GLN A 104 0.05 -14.50 -8.81
C GLN A 104 -0.32 -13.43 -9.85
N LEU A 105 -0.74 -12.24 -9.41
CA LEU A 105 -1.01 -11.12 -10.32
C LEU A 105 0.24 -10.66 -11.06
N ASP A 106 1.35 -10.56 -10.34
CA ASP A 106 2.64 -10.22 -10.92
C ASP A 106 3.04 -11.21 -12.03
N ARG A 107 2.81 -12.51 -11.82
CA ARG A 107 3.10 -13.54 -12.83
C ARG A 107 2.12 -13.55 -13.99
N ALA A 108 0.86 -13.21 -13.76
CA ALA A 108 -0.17 -13.22 -14.79
C ALA A 108 0.01 -12.09 -15.82
N ILE A 109 0.65 -11.00 -15.42
CA ILE A 109 0.83 -9.81 -16.26
C ILE A 109 2.23 -9.84 -16.90
N PRO A 110 2.33 -9.92 -18.25
CA PRO A 110 3.61 -9.87 -18.95
C PRO A 110 4.44 -8.62 -18.60
N GLU A 111 5.74 -8.67 -18.84
CA GLU A 111 6.59 -7.50 -18.67
C GLU A 111 6.12 -6.34 -19.56
N LEU A 112 5.89 -5.19 -18.94
CA LEU A 112 5.51 -3.98 -19.64
C LEU A 112 6.79 -3.26 -20.02
N LYS A 113 6.96 -3.02 -21.32
CA LYS A 113 8.11 -2.29 -21.84
C LYS A 113 7.87 -0.80 -21.68
N GLU A 114 8.97 -0.07 -21.49
CA GLU A 114 9.02 1.40 -21.36
C GLU A 114 8.60 1.94 -19.98
N PRO A 115 9.28 2.97 -19.47
CA PRO A 115 8.85 3.66 -18.25
C PRO A 115 7.67 4.59 -18.59
N ALA A 116 6.45 4.05 -18.60
CA ALA A 116 5.22 4.82 -18.85
C ALA A 116 4.15 4.57 -17.77
N PHE A 117 3.12 5.41 -17.74
CA PHE A 117 1.97 5.20 -16.86
C PHE A 117 1.05 4.11 -17.43
N HIS A 118 1.32 2.88 -17.04
CA HIS A 118 0.52 1.73 -17.47
C HIS A 118 -0.70 1.52 -16.56
N VAL A 119 -1.85 1.30 -17.18
CA VAL A 119 -3.10 0.88 -16.51
C VAL A 119 -3.52 -0.45 -17.10
N VAL A 120 -3.50 -1.49 -16.27
CA VAL A 120 -3.88 -2.85 -16.63
C VAL A 120 -5.27 -3.15 -16.09
N LEU A 121 -6.18 -3.54 -16.99
CA LEU A 121 -7.55 -3.91 -16.69
C LEU A 121 -7.69 -5.43 -16.66
N LEU A 122 -8.31 -5.93 -15.60
CA LEU A 122 -8.80 -7.31 -15.49
C LEU A 122 -10.30 -7.33 -15.23
N HIS A 123 -10.97 -8.46 -15.40
CA HIS A 123 -12.42 -8.50 -15.21
C HIS A 123 -12.84 -8.12 -13.79
N THR A 124 -12.31 -8.81 -12.78
CA THR A 124 -12.69 -8.58 -11.38
C THR A 124 -11.63 -9.00 -10.38
N MET A 125 -11.61 -8.36 -9.22
CA MET A 125 -10.70 -8.69 -8.11
C MET A 125 -11.48 -9.22 -6.90
N PRO A 126 -10.92 -10.15 -6.13
CA PRO A 126 -11.57 -10.68 -4.93
C PRO A 126 -11.46 -9.70 -3.76
N LEU A 127 -12.14 -10.01 -2.66
CA LEU A 127 -12.27 -9.21 -1.43
C LEU A 127 -12.77 -7.78 -1.65
N GLY A 128 -13.46 -7.54 -2.77
CA GLY A 128 -13.95 -6.23 -3.16
C GLY A 128 -12.85 -5.19 -3.37
N PHE A 129 -11.62 -5.61 -3.70
CA PHE A 129 -10.55 -4.67 -4.02
C PHE A 129 -10.96 -3.74 -5.18
N GLY A 130 -10.69 -2.45 -5.01
CA GLY A 130 -11.03 -1.44 -6.00
C GLY A 130 -9.99 -1.26 -7.10
N GLY A 131 -8.76 -1.68 -6.84
CA GLY A 131 -7.61 -1.40 -7.65
C GLY A 131 -6.35 -1.58 -6.82
N ARG A 132 -5.20 -1.52 -7.48
CA ARG A 132 -3.89 -1.53 -6.81
C ARG A 132 -2.82 -0.97 -7.72
N TYR A 133 -1.97 -0.11 -7.17
CA TYR A 133 -0.69 0.22 -7.79
C TYR A 133 0.44 -0.77 -7.41
N PHE A 134 1.22 -1.21 -8.40
CA PHE A 134 2.38 -2.10 -8.24
C PHE A 134 3.69 -1.30 -8.43
N PRO A 135 4.26 -0.71 -7.36
CA PRO A 135 5.38 0.22 -7.48
C PRO A 135 6.71 -0.44 -7.84
N ASP A 136 6.82 -1.76 -7.78
CA ASP A 136 8.04 -2.47 -8.23
C ASP A 136 8.09 -2.60 -9.76
N ARG A 137 6.93 -2.49 -10.43
CA ARG A 137 6.78 -2.65 -11.88
C ARG A 137 6.16 -1.45 -12.58
N GLY A 138 5.67 -0.46 -11.85
CA GLY A 138 5.22 0.80 -12.43
C GLY A 138 3.84 0.75 -13.10
N PHE A 139 2.91 -0.09 -12.64
CA PHE A 139 1.57 -0.13 -13.24
C PHE A 139 0.44 -0.09 -12.22
N VAL A 140 -0.67 0.50 -12.65
CA VAL A 140 -1.95 0.49 -11.94
C VAL A 140 -2.76 -0.71 -12.44
N LEU A 141 -3.28 -1.52 -11.52
CA LEU A 141 -4.18 -2.64 -11.81
C LEU A 141 -5.59 -2.26 -11.39
N LEU A 142 -6.57 -2.42 -12.28
CA LEU A 142 -7.98 -2.11 -12.01
C LEU A 142 -8.90 -3.26 -12.42
N PRO A 143 -9.90 -3.62 -11.60
CA PRO A 143 -11.01 -4.44 -12.06
C PRO A 143 -11.94 -3.60 -12.94
N GLN A 144 -12.57 -4.23 -13.92
CA GLN A 144 -13.69 -3.65 -14.65
C GLN A 144 -14.97 -3.68 -13.83
N MET A 145 -15.22 -4.81 -13.17
CA MET A 145 -16.43 -5.08 -12.41
C MET A 145 -16.10 -5.48 -10.98
N LYS A 146 -16.96 -5.07 -10.05
CA LYS A 146 -16.96 -5.56 -8.67
C LYS A 146 -18.19 -6.38 -8.43
N TYR A 147 -18.00 -7.54 -7.82
CA TYR A 147 -19.09 -8.44 -7.44
C TYR A 147 -19.20 -8.52 -5.93
N ALA A 148 -20.41 -8.33 -5.41
CA ALA A 148 -20.68 -8.38 -3.98
C ALA A 148 -20.38 -9.76 -3.39
N LYS A 149 -20.61 -10.85 -4.15
CA LYS A 149 -20.23 -12.23 -3.77
C LYS A 149 -18.74 -12.43 -3.50
N TYR A 150 -17.89 -11.57 -4.05
CA TYR A 150 -16.45 -11.61 -3.82
C TYR A 150 -16.01 -10.55 -2.80
N SER A 151 -16.93 -9.81 -2.21
CA SER A 151 -16.65 -8.83 -1.16
C SER A 151 -16.96 -9.40 0.23
N ASN A 152 -16.66 -8.64 1.28
CA ASN A 152 -17.05 -9.02 2.65
C ASN A 152 -18.53 -8.72 2.97
N SER A 153 -19.40 -8.63 1.96
CA SER A 153 -20.82 -8.36 2.19
C SER A 153 -21.50 -9.63 2.72
N PRO A 154 -22.07 -9.60 3.94
CA PRO A 154 -22.76 -10.77 4.51
C PRO A 154 -24.04 -11.13 3.75
N THR A 155 -24.64 -10.15 3.04
CA THR A 155 -25.89 -10.35 2.28
C THR A 155 -25.66 -10.75 0.82
N GLY A 156 -24.41 -10.77 0.37
CA GLY A 156 -24.08 -10.91 -1.06
C GLY A 156 -24.55 -9.73 -1.91
N LYS A 157 -24.92 -8.60 -1.29
CA LYS A 157 -25.36 -7.37 -1.95
C LYS A 157 -24.55 -6.16 -1.44
N PHE A 158 -24.35 -5.16 -2.27
CA PHE A 158 -23.80 -3.90 -1.83
C PHE A 158 -24.86 -3.04 -1.11
N PRO A 159 -24.48 -1.91 -0.46
CA PRO A 159 -25.43 -1.10 0.32
C PRO A 159 -26.62 -0.52 -0.47
N ASP A 160 -26.54 -0.41 -1.79
CA ASP A 160 -27.65 0.03 -2.65
C ASP A 160 -28.53 -1.15 -3.14
N GLY A 161 -28.29 -2.37 -2.64
CA GLY A 161 -29.02 -3.58 -3.02
C GLY A 161 -28.49 -4.30 -4.26
N THR A 162 -27.57 -3.70 -5.03
CA THR A 162 -27.00 -4.32 -6.24
C THR A 162 -26.01 -5.45 -5.91
N THR A 163 -25.81 -6.38 -6.83
CA THR A 163 -24.86 -7.50 -6.70
C THR A 163 -23.58 -7.30 -7.51
N GLU A 164 -23.62 -6.43 -8.51
CA GLU A 164 -22.49 -6.06 -9.36
C GLU A 164 -22.44 -4.55 -9.57
N ARG A 165 -21.23 -4.01 -9.71
CA ARG A 165 -21.01 -2.58 -9.96
C ARG A 165 -19.82 -2.38 -10.90
N PRO A 166 -19.91 -1.49 -11.90
CA PRO A 166 -18.75 -1.12 -12.67
C PRO A 166 -17.73 -0.38 -11.81
N GLN A 167 -16.50 -0.32 -12.31
CA GLN A 167 -15.44 0.48 -11.73
C GLN A 167 -15.83 1.98 -11.70
N GLN A 168 -15.22 2.74 -10.78
CA GLN A 168 -15.54 4.16 -10.56
C GLN A 168 -14.31 5.03 -10.81
N GLY A 169 -14.50 6.21 -11.42
CA GLY A 169 -13.42 7.14 -11.72
C GLY A 169 -12.66 7.61 -10.48
N ARG A 170 -13.34 7.78 -9.34
CA ARG A 170 -12.67 8.07 -8.06
C ARG A 170 -11.64 7.01 -7.66
N VAL A 171 -11.95 5.73 -7.88
CA VAL A 171 -11.01 4.65 -7.54
C VAL A 171 -9.85 4.66 -8.53
N PHE A 172 -10.12 4.91 -9.81
CA PHE A 172 -9.07 5.09 -10.81
C PHE A 172 -8.13 6.26 -10.42
N ALA A 173 -8.69 7.42 -10.08
CA ALA A 173 -7.94 8.59 -9.62
C ALA A 173 -7.10 8.28 -8.36
N HIS A 174 -7.63 7.50 -7.42
CA HIS A 174 -6.90 7.07 -6.22
C HIS A 174 -5.67 6.22 -6.56
N GLU A 175 -5.81 5.23 -7.45
CA GLU A 175 -4.68 4.39 -7.85
C GLU A 175 -3.65 5.15 -8.68
N LEU A 176 -4.09 6.09 -9.54
CA LEU A 176 -3.18 7.04 -10.20
C LEU A 176 -2.46 7.92 -9.16
N GLY A 177 -3.10 8.25 -8.04
CA GLY A 177 -2.46 8.92 -6.91
C GLY A 177 -1.26 8.13 -6.37
N HIS A 178 -1.40 6.81 -6.21
CA HIS A 178 -0.27 5.96 -5.84
C HIS A 178 0.83 5.92 -6.91
N ALA A 179 0.48 5.89 -8.19
CA ALA A 179 1.44 6.03 -9.29
C ALA A 179 2.16 7.39 -9.26
N MET A 180 1.50 8.42 -8.74
CA MET A 180 2.04 9.76 -8.48
C MET A 180 2.73 9.89 -7.11
N SER A 181 3.15 8.78 -6.50
CA SER A 181 3.83 8.72 -5.19
C SER A 181 2.98 9.16 -3.97
N LEU A 182 1.66 9.33 -4.11
CA LEU A 182 0.81 9.70 -2.99
C LEU A 182 0.54 8.48 -2.08
N MET A 183 0.62 8.69 -0.77
CA MET A 183 0.36 7.66 0.24
C MET A 183 -1.02 7.84 0.86
N HIS A 184 -1.55 6.77 1.47
CA HIS A 184 -2.78 6.87 2.25
C HIS A 184 -2.62 7.87 3.40
N VAL A 185 -3.69 8.61 3.65
CA VAL A 185 -3.79 9.58 4.75
C VAL A 185 -5.09 9.35 5.50
N THR A 186 -5.19 9.92 6.71
CA THR A 186 -6.40 9.88 7.54
C THR A 186 -7.05 11.27 7.57
N LEU A 187 -7.40 11.80 6.39
CA LEU A 187 -8.04 13.11 6.24
C LEU A 187 -9.45 12.94 5.70
N GLN A 188 -10.42 13.61 6.30
CA GLN A 188 -11.79 13.59 5.79
C GLN A 188 -11.84 14.18 4.37
N SER A 189 -12.70 13.61 3.51
CA SER A 189 -12.91 14.06 2.12
C SER A 189 -11.69 13.97 1.18
N ASN A 190 -10.53 13.52 1.65
CA ASN A 190 -9.34 13.41 0.81
C ASN A 190 -9.42 12.19 -0.13
N LEU A 191 -8.86 12.34 -1.33
CA LEU A 191 -8.76 11.30 -2.34
C LEU A 191 -7.98 10.08 -1.83
N MET A 192 -6.91 10.30 -1.08
CA MET A 192 -6.02 9.23 -0.60
C MET A 192 -6.47 8.61 0.72
N THR A 193 -7.69 8.90 1.17
CA THR A 193 -8.25 8.32 2.40
C THR A 193 -8.81 6.93 2.12
N SER A 194 -8.05 5.90 2.52
CA SER A 194 -8.40 4.49 2.34
C SER A 194 -7.75 3.61 3.42
N GLY A 195 -8.10 2.32 3.44
CA GLY A 195 -7.49 1.32 4.31
C GLY A 195 -8.04 1.25 5.74
N PRO A 196 -7.49 0.37 6.59
CA PRO A 196 -7.97 0.11 7.95
C PRO A 196 -7.85 1.31 8.90
N GLN A 197 -6.83 2.15 8.68
CA GLN A 197 -6.56 3.33 9.51
C GLN A 197 -7.58 4.46 9.27
N ALA A 198 -8.31 4.42 8.16
CA ALA A 198 -9.34 5.39 7.81
C ALA A 198 -10.76 4.88 8.09
N ARG A 199 -10.94 3.83 8.90
CA ARG A 199 -12.27 3.33 9.29
C ARG A 199 -13.06 4.44 9.99
N GLY A 200 -14.29 4.67 9.54
CA GLY A 200 -15.16 5.74 10.05
C GLY A 200 -14.89 7.13 9.46
N ILE A 201 -13.80 7.31 8.71
CA ILE A 201 -13.51 8.58 8.04
C ILE A 201 -14.19 8.60 6.66
N LYS A 202 -14.97 9.64 6.39
CA LYS A 202 -15.63 9.84 5.09
C LYS A 202 -14.57 10.07 4.01
N ARG A 203 -14.56 9.20 2.99
CA ARG A 203 -13.72 9.34 1.79
C ARG A 203 -14.26 10.45 0.89
N GLY A 204 -13.39 11.11 0.12
CA GLY A 204 -13.80 12.08 -0.88
C GLY A 204 -12.85 12.14 -2.07
N THR A 205 -12.72 13.32 -2.66
CA THR A 205 -12.00 13.59 -3.91
C THR A 205 -10.99 14.74 -3.78
N GLU A 206 -10.79 15.27 -2.58
CA GLU A 206 -9.95 16.44 -2.37
C GLU A 206 -8.46 16.08 -2.35
N LEU A 207 -7.62 17.01 -2.79
CA LEU A 207 -6.16 16.94 -2.71
C LEU A 207 -5.64 18.12 -1.90
N VAL A 208 -4.71 17.85 -0.96
CA VAL A 208 -4.04 18.94 -0.22
C VAL A 208 -2.84 19.45 -0.99
N LYS A 209 -2.41 20.70 -0.71
CA LYS A 209 -1.28 21.36 -1.41
C LYS A 209 -0.03 20.50 -1.53
N LYS A 210 0.34 19.77 -0.47
CA LYS A 210 1.52 18.87 -0.48
C LYS A 210 1.35 17.68 -1.43
N GLN A 211 0.13 17.14 -1.55
CA GLN A 211 -0.17 16.07 -2.51
C GLN A 211 -0.11 16.59 -3.94
N ILE A 212 -0.68 17.78 -4.20
CA ILE A 212 -0.61 18.44 -5.50
C ILE A 212 0.85 18.63 -5.93
N GLN A 213 1.67 19.26 -5.08
CA GLN A 213 3.09 19.49 -5.37
C GLN A 213 3.87 18.18 -5.60
N GLY A 214 3.61 17.15 -4.79
CA GLY A 214 4.25 15.85 -4.95
C GLY A 214 3.86 15.16 -6.25
N ALA A 215 2.58 15.19 -6.60
CA ALA A 215 2.07 14.56 -7.82
C ALA A 215 2.58 15.27 -9.09
N ARG A 216 2.59 16.60 -9.10
CA ARG A 216 3.12 17.38 -10.23
C ARG A 216 4.59 17.03 -10.53
N LYS A 217 5.42 16.90 -9.49
CA LYS A 217 6.82 16.45 -9.63
C LYS A 217 6.98 15.08 -10.27
N ILE A 218 6.01 14.17 -10.09
CA ILE A 218 6.04 12.85 -10.73
C ILE A 218 5.48 12.96 -12.15
N ALA A 219 4.41 13.73 -12.36
CA ALA A 219 3.82 13.97 -13.67
C ALA A 219 4.82 14.60 -14.65
N GLU A 220 5.61 15.59 -14.22
CA GLU A 220 6.67 16.24 -15.00
C GLU A 220 7.78 15.28 -15.46
N ARG A 221 8.00 14.17 -14.74
CA ARG A 221 9.00 13.15 -15.13
C ARG A 221 8.53 12.27 -16.28
N GLY A 222 7.22 12.22 -16.54
CA GLY A 222 6.63 11.39 -17.60
C GLY A 222 6.52 9.89 -17.30
N HIS A 223 6.95 9.43 -16.12
CA HIS A 223 6.84 8.02 -15.71
C HIS A 223 6.39 7.87 -14.25
N PRO A 224 5.76 6.74 -13.88
CA PRO A 224 5.20 6.56 -12.55
C PRO A 224 6.30 6.33 -11.51
N PHE A 225 5.95 6.56 -10.24
CA PHE A 225 6.82 6.37 -9.09
C PHE A 225 7.21 4.89 -8.90
N LEU A 226 8.51 4.58 -8.95
CA LEU A 226 9.00 3.23 -8.68
C LEU A 226 9.55 3.10 -7.26
N ARG A 227 9.27 1.99 -6.57
CA ARG A 227 9.73 1.77 -5.19
C ARG A 227 11.26 1.85 -5.07
N LYS A 228 11.98 1.32 -6.06
CA LYS A 228 13.45 1.36 -6.12
C LYS A 228 14.00 2.79 -6.07
N GLU A 229 13.29 3.77 -6.62
CA GLU A 229 13.71 5.17 -6.62
C GLU A 229 13.65 5.78 -5.22
N ARG A 230 12.70 5.33 -4.39
CA ARG A 230 12.65 5.73 -2.98
C ARG A 230 13.88 5.27 -2.22
N GLU A 231 14.30 4.03 -2.46
CA GLU A 231 15.48 3.45 -1.82
C GLU A 231 16.78 4.11 -2.28
N LEU A 232 16.79 4.69 -3.49
CA LEU A 232 17.92 5.45 -4.02
C LEU A 232 17.94 6.90 -3.49
N MET A 233 16.79 7.57 -3.38
CA MET A 233 16.70 8.91 -2.79
C MET A 233 17.01 8.93 -1.29
N THR A 234 16.73 7.85 -0.56
CA THR A 234 17.14 7.71 0.84
C THR A 234 18.60 7.26 1.02
N ARG A 235 19.35 7.05 -0.07
CA ARG A 235 20.76 6.62 -0.05
C ARG A 235 21.78 7.74 -0.32
N ILE A 236 21.38 8.95 -0.71
CA ILE A 236 22.31 10.04 -1.02
C ILE A 236 22.38 11.04 0.16
N GLU A 237 23.60 11.11 0.69
CA GLU A 237 24.25 11.98 1.70
C GLU A 237 23.65 12.14 3.12
N PRO A 238 24.44 11.85 4.18
CA PRO A 238 24.12 12.23 5.53
C PRO A 238 24.39 13.72 5.72
N GLU A 239 23.38 14.57 5.48
CA GLU A 239 23.39 15.89 6.11
C GLU A 239 23.32 15.70 7.63
N PRO A 240 24.11 16.45 8.43
CA PRO A 240 24.02 16.41 9.87
C PRO A 240 22.68 17.02 10.27
N GLN A 241 21.67 16.18 10.51
CA GLN A 241 20.37 16.65 10.94
C GLN A 241 20.49 17.37 12.29
N PRO A 242 20.04 18.63 12.38
CA PRO A 242 19.80 19.24 13.67
C PRO A 242 18.62 18.52 14.31
N ASN A 243 18.86 18.05 15.54
CA ASN A 243 17.95 17.45 16.51
C ASN A 243 16.44 17.66 16.21
N LEU A 244 15.86 16.82 15.36
CA LEU A 244 14.41 16.78 15.13
C LEU A 244 13.80 15.75 16.06
N GLN A 245 12.96 16.26 16.95
CA GLN A 245 12.13 15.51 17.89
C GLN A 245 11.42 14.35 17.19
N ASN A 246 11.44 13.21 17.88
CA ASN A 246 10.91 11.92 17.45
C ASN A 246 9.54 12.02 16.75
N PRO A 247 9.35 11.35 15.59
CA PRO A 247 8.02 11.21 15.00
C PRO A 247 7.10 10.40 15.94
N PRO A 248 5.77 10.60 15.88
CA PRO A 248 4.83 9.94 16.77
C PRO A 248 4.98 8.42 16.66
N THR A 249 5.25 7.82 17.81
CA THR A 249 5.39 6.39 18.05
C THR A 249 4.17 5.65 17.54
N ASN A 250 4.36 4.81 16.52
CA ASN A 250 3.40 3.77 16.17
C ASN A 250 3.44 2.72 17.29
N THR A 251 2.64 2.93 18.34
CA THR A 251 2.65 2.19 19.63
C THR A 251 2.36 0.68 19.51
N ASN A 252 1.98 0.18 18.33
CA ASN A 252 1.66 -1.23 18.12
C ASN A 252 2.78 -2.07 17.48
N ARG A 253 3.92 -1.48 17.12
CA ARG A 253 5.08 -2.27 16.70
C ARG A 253 5.90 -2.64 17.92
N ARG A 254 5.92 -3.94 18.26
CA ARG A 254 6.88 -4.46 19.24
C ARG A 254 8.27 -3.93 18.85
N PRO A 255 9.00 -3.32 19.80
CA PRO A 255 10.32 -2.82 19.52
C PRO A 255 11.17 -3.95 18.92
N PRO A 256 11.98 -3.67 17.89
CA PRO A 256 12.89 -4.68 17.36
C PRO A 256 13.80 -5.16 18.50
N PRO A 257 14.15 -6.46 18.52
CA PRO A 257 15.07 -7.01 19.51
C PRO A 257 16.35 -6.17 19.63
N PRO A 258 16.92 -6.04 20.83
CA PRO A 258 18.04 -5.13 21.10
C PRO A 258 19.25 -5.40 20.19
N TRP A 259 19.51 -6.68 19.86
CA TRP A 259 20.62 -7.07 18.99
C TRP A 259 20.52 -6.57 17.55
N ILE A 260 19.31 -6.28 17.03
CA ILE A 260 19.17 -5.73 15.65
C ILE A 260 19.70 -4.29 15.59
N ARG A 261 19.58 -3.54 16.69
CA ARG A 261 19.94 -2.13 16.76
C ARG A 261 21.45 -1.92 16.65
N VAL A 262 22.22 -2.80 17.30
CA VAL A 262 23.68 -2.70 17.37
C VAL A 262 24.40 -3.23 16.13
N MET A 263 23.75 -4.04 15.29
CA MET A 263 24.36 -4.63 14.08
C MET A 263 24.74 -3.59 13.02
N SER A 264 25.87 -3.80 12.36
CA SER A 264 26.27 -3.07 11.14
C SER A 264 25.37 -3.41 9.96
N ALA A 265 25.42 -2.61 8.89
CA ALA A 265 24.66 -2.86 7.67
C ALA A 265 24.99 -4.23 7.04
N GLU A 266 26.27 -4.63 7.07
CA GLU A 266 26.72 -5.93 6.56
C GLU A 266 26.17 -7.09 7.41
N GLN A 267 26.30 -6.99 8.74
CA GLN A 267 25.75 -7.95 9.69
C GLN A 267 24.24 -8.12 9.50
N ARG A 268 23.48 -7.03 9.30
CA ARG A 268 22.03 -7.10 9.05
C ARG A 268 21.69 -7.83 7.74
N ARG A 269 22.50 -7.67 6.69
CA ARG A 269 22.32 -8.39 5.42
C ARG A 269 22.56 -9.89 5.61
N ASN A 270 23.66 -10.25 6.27
CA ASN A 270 23.98 -11.65 6.57
C ASN A 270 22.92 -12.30 7.47
N PHE A 271 22.52 -11.61 8.55
CA PHE A 271 21.46 -12.02 9.45
C PHE A 271 20.14 -12.25 8.71
N SER A 272 19.76 -11.34 7.81
CA SER A 272 18.55 -11.50 6.99
C SER A 272 18.60 -12.76 6.12
N SER A 273 19.77 -13.18 5.65
CA SER A 273 19.94 -14.43 4.90
C SER A 273 19.79 -15.65 5.80
N LEU A 274 20.41 -15.66 6.97
CA LEU A 274 20.27 -16.73 7.95
C LEU A 274 18.82 -16.86 8.45
N MET A 275 18.11 -15.74 8.63
CA MET A 275 16.69 -15.76 8.98
C MET A 275 15.81 -16.38 7.89
N ARG A 276 16.18 -16.25 6.61
CA ARG A 276 15.49 -16.94 5.51
C ARG A 276 15.74 -18.44 5.53
N GLU A 277 16.98 -18.87 5.83
CA GLU A 277 17.35 -20.28 5.99
C GLU A 277 16.54 -20.96 7.11
N HIS A 278 16.40 -20.28 8.25
CA HIS A 278 15.68 -20.79 9.41
C HIS A 278 14.16 -20.47 9.41
N ARG A 279 13.62 -19.94 8.31
CA ARG A 279 12.23 -19.47 8.24
C ARG A 279 11.22 -20.54 8.60
N GLN A 280 11.38 -21.76 8.08
CA GLN A 280 10.46 -22.87 8.33
C GLN A 280 10.42 -23.27 9.81
N GLN A 281 11.57 -23.24 10.50
CA GLN A 281 11.65 -23.52 11.94
C GLN A 281 10.92 -22.45 12.76
N PHE A 282 11.07 -21.17 12.41
CA PHE A 282 10.30 -20.11 13.04
C PHE A 282 8.80 -20.19 12.75
N GLU A 283 8.41 -20.57 11.54
CA GLU A 283 7.00 -20.76 11.20
C GLU A 283 6.37 -21.89 12.03
N ALA A 284 7.09 -23.02 12.21
CA ALA A 284 6.65 -24.12 13.05
C ALA A 284 6.49 -23.69 14.53
N LEU A 285 7.50 -23.02 15.11
CA LEU A 285 7.44 -22.52 16.49
C LEU A 285 6.32 -21.49 16.68
N ASN A 286 6.12 -20.58 15.71
CA ASN A 286 5.04 -19.60 15.77
C ASN A 286 3.66 -20.27 15.71
N LYS A 287 3.48 -21.30 14.90
CA LYS A 287 2.25 -22.09 14.84
C LYS A 287 1.98 -22.76 16.19
N GLN A 288 2.96 -23.45 16.76
CA GLN A 288 2.84 -24.07 18.08
C GLN A 288 2.47 -23.04 19.16
N ARG A 289 3.12 -21.87 19.15
CA ARG A 289 2.82 -20.78 20.10
C ARG A 289 1.39 -20.28 19.96
N ALA A 290 0.91 -20.11 18.72
CA ALA A 290 -0.45 -19.66 18.46
C ALA A 290 -1.48 -20.68 18.94
N ASP A 291 -1.23 -21.98 18.71
CA ASP A 291 -2.10 -23.07 19.15
C ASP A 291 -2.14 -23.18 20.68
N ALA A 292 -0.98 -23.09 21.36
CA ALA A 292 -0.90 -23.08 22.83
C ALA A 292 -1.63 -21.87 23.44
N ARG A 293 -1.47 -20.68 22.87
CA ARG A 293 -2.22 -19.48 23.30
C ARG A 293 -3.73 -19.65 23.10
N ARG A 294 -4.16 -20.24 21.98
CA ARG A 294 -5.58 -20.51 21.72
C ARG A 294 -6.16 -21.45 22.78
N LYS A 295 -5.45 -22.54 23.10
CA LYS A 295 -5.85 -23.47 24.18
C LYS A 295 -5.95 -22.76 25.52
N MET A 296 -4.96 -21.94 25.86
CA MET A 296 -4.96 -21.14 27.09
C MET A 296 -6.19 -20.22 27.15
N THR A 297 -6.49 -19.50 26.07
CA THR A 297 -7.70 -18.66 25.98
C THR A 297 -8.97 -19.49 26.11
N GLN A 298 -9.08 -20.62 25.45
CA GLN A 298 -10.26 -21.50 25.57
C GLN A 298 -10.48 -21.97 27.01
N SER A 299 -9.42 -22.40 27.70
CA SER A 299 -9.48 -22.85 29.10
C SER A 299 -9.78 -21.71 30.10
N LEU A 300 -9.53 -20.46 29.72
CA LEU A 300 -9.89 -19.28 30.54
C LEU A 300 -11.37 -18.90 30.42
N PHE A 301 -12.05 -19.32 29.35
CA PHE A 301 -13.43 -18.90 29.02
C PHE A 301 -14.43 -20.08 29.00
N THR A 302 -14.18 -21.14 29.78
CA THR A 302 -15.15 -22.20 30.06
C THR A 302 -16.08 -21.80 31.23
N GLU A 303 -17.25 -22.46 31.36
CA GLU A 303 -18.22 -22.18 32.45
C GLU A 303 -17.61 -22.34 33.86
N LYS A 304 -16.63 -23.24 33.99
CA LYS A 304 -15.74 -23.33 35.15
C LYS A 304 -14.30 -23.24 34.65
N THR A 305 -13.53 -22.34 35.22
CA THR A 305 -12.11 -22.15 34.86
C THR A 305 -11.32 -23.44 35.11
N ASP A 306 -10.70 -23.99 34.08
CA ASP A 306 -9.79 -25.12 34.21
C ASP A 306 -8.36 -24.61 34.47
N GLU A 307 -8.05 -24.33 35.74
CA GLU A 307 -6.74 -23.81 36.15
C GLU A 307 -5.58 -24.71 35.71
N LYS A 308 -5.77 -26.03 35.73
CA LYS A 308 -4.74 -27.00 35.37
C LYS A 308 -4.43 -26.88 33.88
N ALA A 309 -5.44 -26.78 33.03
CA ALA A 309 -5.27 -26.58 31.60
C ALA A 309 -4.65 -25.23 31.27
N VAL A 310 -5.04 -24.15 31.96
CA VAL A 310 -4.44 -22.81 31.80
C VAL A 310 -2.95 -22.83 32.15
N ARG A 311 -2.58 -23.39 33.31
CA ARG A 311 -1.16 -23.51 33.74
C ARG A 311 -0.34 -24.32 32.73
N LYS A 312 -0.88 -25.45 32.26
CA LYS A 312 -0.23 -26.29 31.25
C LYS A 312 0.02 -25.51 29.95
N ALA A 313 -1.00 -24.85 29.41
CA ALA A 313 -0.88 -24.08 28.17
C ALA A 313 0.10 -22.90 28.32
N SER A 314 0.12 -22.24 29.50
CA SER A 314 1.10 -21.20 29.81
C SER A 314 2.54 -21.74 29.80
N SER A 315 2.79 -22.90 30.44
CA SER A 315 4.10 -23.55 30.42
C SER A 315 4.53 -23.96 29.00
N GLU A 316 3.60 -24.41 28.16
CA GLU A 316 3.87 -24.70 26.74
C GLU A 316 4.30 -23.44 25.98
N VAL A 317 3.61 -22.30 26.18
CA VAL A 317 3.99 -21.02 25.57
C VAL A 317 5.39 -20.59 26.02
N ALA A 318 5.69 -20.67 27.31
CA ALA A 318 7.00 -20.30 27.85
C ALA A 318 8.13 -21.15 27.26
N LYS A 319 7.93 -22.47 27.13
CA LYS A 319 8.89 -23.38 26.48
C LYS A 319 9.16 -22.97 25.03
N ILE A 320 8.11 -22.69 24.25
CA ILE A 320 8.24 -22.29 22.85
C ILE A 320 8.97 -20.95 22.72
N GLU A 321 8.72 -20.00 23.63
CA GLU A 321 9.43 -18.71 23.64
C GLU A 321 10.92 -18.89 23.97
N ALA A 322 11.26 -19.81 24.88
CA ALA A 322 12.66 -20.19 25.14
C ALA A 322 13.33 -20.83 23.91
N ASP A 323 12.64 -21.75 23.22
CA ASP A 323 13.14 -22.38 21.99
C ASP A 323 13.39 -21.36 20.87
N MET A 324 12.49 -20.38 20.71
CA MET A 324 12.68 -19.26 19.78
C MET A 324 13.90 -18.40 20.14
N ALA A 325 14.12 -18.14 21.43
CA ALA A 325 15.29 -17.37 21.90
C ALA A 325 16.60 -18.13 21.64
N LEU A 326 16.64 -19.44 21.92
CA LEU A 326 17.79 -20.29 21.64
C LEU A 326 18.07 -20.40 20.14
N LEU A 327 17.04 -20.48 19.30
CA LEU A 327 17.22 -20.45 17.84
C LEU A 327 17.80 -19.12 17.37
N ASN A 328 17.29 -18.00 17.86
CA ASN A 328 17.89 -16.68 17.58
C ASN A 328 19.36 -16.63 17.99
N ARG A 329 19.71 -17.16 19.17
CA ARG A 329 21.10 -17.20 19.65
C ARG A 329 22.00 -18.01 18.72
N LYS A 330 21.55 -19.19 18.25
CA LYS A 330 22.27 -20.04 17.28
C LYS A 330 22.48 -19.33 15.94
N ILE A 331 21.50 -18.54 15.49
CA ILE A 331 21.63 -17.74 14.28
C ILE A 331 22.70 -16.65 14.45
N LEU A 332 22.71 -15.99 15.61
CA LEU A 332 23.72 -14.97 15.92
C LEU A 332 25.15 -15.55 15.98
N ASP A 333 25.33 -16.81 16.39
CA ASP A 333 26.63 -17.50 16.34
C ASP A 333 27.16 -17.72 14.92
N ARG A 334 26.26 -17.77 13.92
CA ARG A 334 26.62 -17.97 12.50
C ARG A 334 26.83 -16.66 11.76
N LEU A 335 26.70 -15.52 12.44
CA LEU A 335 26.78 -14.19 11.83
C LEU A 335 28.18 -13.91 11.26
N LYS A 336 28.23 -13.39 10.03
CA LYS A 336 29.47 -12.93 9.39
C LYS A 336 29.33 -11.47 8.93
N PRO A 337 30.18 -10.54 9.43
CA PRO A 337 31.14 -10.72 10.53
C PRO A 337 30.45 -10.95 11.89
N PRO A 338 31.10 -11.61 12.87
CA PRO A 338 30.51 -11.80 14.20
C PRO A 338 30.28 -10.48 14.93
N LEU A 339 29.40 -10.47 15.94
CA LEU A 339 29.20 -9.29 16.79
C LEU A 339 30.49 -8.94 17.55
N SER A 340 30.83 -7.65 17.59
CA SER A 340 31.97 -7.15 18.34
C SER A 340 31.71 -7.18 19.85
N ARG A 341 32.78 -7.11 20.67
CA ARG A 341 32.67 -7.05 22.14
C ARG A 341 31.78 -5.89 22.60
N LYS A 342 31.97 -4.70 22.00
CA LYS A 342 31.14 -3.51 22.28
C LYS A 342 29.67 -3.75 21.97
N GLN A 343 29.35 -4.36 20.83
CA GLN A 343 27.96 -4.68 20.45
C GLN A 343 27.32 -5.66 21.46
N LEU A 344 28.08 -6.64 21.97
CA LEU A 344 27.59 -7.58 22.98
C LEU A 344 27.35 -6.91 24.33
N GLU A 345 28.20 -5.96 24.74
CA GLU A 345 27.98 -5.15 25.94
C GLU A 345 26.73 -4.28 25.82
N ASP A 346 26.55 -3.64 24.67
CA ASP A 346 25.36 -2.82 24.37
C ASP A 346 24.05 -3.64 24.36
N ILE A 347 24.12 -4.95 24.06
CA ILE A 347 22.96 -5.85 24.13
C ILE A 347 22.62 -6.25 25.57
N ARG A 348 23.61 -6.31 26.47
CA ARG A 348 23.45 -6.73 27.86
C ARG A 348 22.92 -5.61 28.77
N ARG A 349 23.12 -4.36 28.37
CA ARG A 349 22.55 -3.17 29.00
C ARG A 349 21.10 -2.99 28.56
#